data_AF-X1KKW4-F1
#
_entry.id   AF-X1KKW4-F1
#
_cell.length_a   1.000
_cell.length_b   1.000
_cell.length_c   1.000
_cell.angle_alpha   90.00
_cell.angle_beta   90.00
_cell.angle_gamma   90.00
#
_symmetry.space_group_name_H-M   'P 1'
#
loop_
_entity.id
_entity.type
_entity.pdbx_description
1 polymer ?
#
loop_
_entity_poly.entity_id
_entity_poly.type
_entity_poly.pdbx_seq_one_letter_code
_entity_poly.pdbx_strand_id
1 'polypeptide(L)' 'DLDYVRIYISHLRQKIEPEPALPRYIITEPGVGYYFQKAS' A
#
# COMPACT_ATOMS: atom_id res chain seq x y z
N ASP A 1 6.77 15.31 4.51
CA ASP A 1 6.71 14.74 3.13
C ASP A 1 6.59 13.22 3.04
N LEU A 2 7.36 12.41 3.79
CA LEU A 2 7.18 10.93 3.81
C LEU A 2 5.88 10.47 4.51
N ASP A 3 5.46 11.17 5.56
CA ASP A 3 4.22 10.84 6.29
C ASP A 3 2.98 10.94 5.39
N TYR A 4 2.97 11.89 4.46
CA TYR A 4 1.90 12.03 3.48
C TYR A 4 1.77 10.78 2.61
N VAL A 5 2.87 10.27 2.07
CA VAL A 5 2.85 9.06 1.23
C VAL A 5 2.29 7.88 2.02
N ARG A 6 2.74 7.67 3.26
CA ARG A 6 2.23 6.59 4.12
C ARG A 6 0.74 6.74 4.40
N ILE A 7 0.26 7.94 4.71
CA ILE A 7 -1.16 8.23 4.97
C ILE A 7 -1.99 7.96 3.71
N TYR A 8 -1.57 8.47 2.55
CA TYR A 8 -2.28 8.24 1.29
C TYR A 8 -2.29 6.77 0.89
N ILE A 9 -1.20 6.03 1.09
CA ILE A 9 -1.17 4.58 0.85
C ILE A 9 -2.11 3.85 1.79
N SER A 10 -2.19 4.25 3.07
CA SER A 10 -3.16 3.69 4.02
C SER A 10 -4.60 3.91 3.56
N HIS A 11 -4.95 5.14 3.17
CA HIS A 11 -6.27 5.46 2.63
C HIS A 11 -6.56 4.74 1.31
N LEU A 12 -5.56 4.55 0.45
CA LEU A 12 -5.71 3.84 -0.81
C LEU A 12 -5.96 2.36 -0.57
N ARG A 13 -5.20 1.72 0.32
CA ARG A 13 -5.41 0.32 0.71
C ARG A 13 -6.82 0.08 1.26
N GLN A 14 -7.35 0.98 2.08
CA GLN A 14 -8.75 0.92 2.56
C GLN A 14 -9.80 0.89 1.44
N LYS A 15 -9.48 1.43 0.26
CA LYS A 15 -10.42 1.50 -0.87
C LYS A 15 -10.31 0.33 -1.84
N ILE A 16 -9.12 -0.24 -1.99
CA ILE A 16 -8.84 -1.20 -3.08
C ILE A 16 -8.45 -2.59 -2.59
N GLU A 17 -7.90 -2.71 -1.38
CA GLU A 17 -7.52 -4.01 -0.83
C GLU A 17 -8.77 -4.68 -0.27
N PRO A 18 -8.97 -5.99 -0.51
CA PRO A 18 -10.04 -6.74 0.15
C PRO A 18 -9.90 -6.75 1.67
N GLU A 19 -8.66 -6.79 2.16
CA GLU A 19 -8.30 -6.66 3.57
C GLU A 19 -7.10 -5.70 3.69
N PRO A 20 -7.28 -4.45 4.15
CA PRO A 20 -6.21 -3.45 4.19
C PRO A 20 -5.00 -3.83 5.05
N ALA A 21 -5.20 -4.68 6.08
CA ALA A 21 -4.10 -5.19 6.92
C ALA A 21 -3.27 -6.29 6.23
N LEU A 22 -3.79 -6.88 5.15
CA LEU A 22 -3.15 -7.93 4.35
C LEU A 22 -3.09 -7.50 2.87
N PRO A 23 -2.28 -6.49 2.53
CA PRO A 23 -2.30 -5.88 1.20
C PRO A 23 -1.82 -6.84 0.12
N ARG A 24 -2.59 -6.95 -0.97
CA ARG A 24 -2.31 -7.75 -2.17
C ARG A 24 -1.85 -6.90 -3.35
N TYR A 25 -2.30 -5.65 -3.44
CA TYR A 25 -2.02 -4.77 -4.58
C TYR A 25 -0.87 -3.83 -4.32
N ILE A 26 -0.77 -3.23 -3.14
CA ILE A 26 0.28 -2.28 -2.80
C ILE A 26 1.17 -2.90 -1.73
N ILE A 27 2.37 -3.31 -2.10
CA ILE A 27 3.31 -3.96 -1.17
C ILE A 27 4.31 -2.94 -0.64
N THR A 28 4.69 -3.11 0.63
CA THR A 28 5.74 -2.31 1.26
C THR A 28 7.07 -3.05 1.15
N GLU A 29 8.06 -2.40 0.53
CA GLU A 29 9.44 -2.86 0.48
C GLU A 29 10.26 -2.05 1.50
N PRO A 30 10.72 -2.68 2.60
CA PRO A 30 11.45 -1.98 3.65
C PRO A 30 12.71 -1.27 3.12
N GLY A 31 12.87 0.01 3.47
CA GLY A 31 14.01 0.82 3.03
C GLY A 31 13.91 1.34 1.59
N VAL A 32 12.92 0.92 0.81
CA VAL A 32 12.71 1.36 -0.59
C VAL A 32 11.43 2.17 -0.72
N GLY A 33 10.29 1.63 -0.28
CA GLY A 33 9.00 2.31 -0.40
C GLY A 33 7.84 1.35 -0.68
N TYR A 34 7.03 1.68 -1.68
CA TYR A 34 5.84 0.93 -2.05
C TYR A 34 5.87 0.58 -3.54
N TYR A 35 5.39 -0.61 -3.89
CA TYR A 35 5.22 -1.01 -5.29
C TYR A 35 3.84 -1.63 -5.53
N PHE A 36 3.38 -1.53 -6.76
CA PHE A 36 2.14 -2.18 -7.21
C PHE A 36 2.43 -3.61 -7.68
N GLN A 37 1.66 -4.57 -7.19
CA GLN A 37 1.68 -5.94 -7.65
C GLN A 37 0.30 -6.32 -8.20
N LYS A 38 0.27 -6.80 -9.43
CA LYS A 38 -0.97 -7.31 -10.02
C LYS A 38 -1.34 -8.60 -9.29
N ALA A 39 -2.51 -8.62 -8.66
CA ALA A 39 -3.12 -9.86 -8.19
C ALA A 39 -3.24 -10.83 -9.38
N SER A 40 -2.53 -11.97 -9.28
CA SER A 40 -2.72 -13.10 -10.18
C SER A 40 -4.05 -13.78 -9.91
#